data_AF-A0A7S8E5X5-F1
#
_entry.id   AF-A0A7S8E5X5-F1
#
_cell.length_a   1.000
_cell.length_b   1.000
_cell.length_c   1.000
_cell.angle_alpha   90.00
_cell.angle_beta   90.00
_cell.angle_gamma   90.00
#
_symmetry.space_group_name_H-M   'P 1'
#
loop_
_entity.id
_entity.type
_entity.pdbx_description
1 polymer ?
#
loop_
_entity_poly.entity_id
_entity_poly.type
_entity_poly.pdbx_seq_one_letter_code
_entity_poly.pdbx_strand_id
1 'polypeptide(L)'
;MSREAIAILGLVIFGLIFGYFTSRSSQKREAIYSGPIAQVFHYLASSLLCTLTPTILVSVIVLHVGFIRAVLIALAMFILALILLLPYALLEKPAIEDREKQDDRGWTREDAISSGL
;
A
#
# COMPACT_ATOMS: atom_id res chain seq x y z
N MET A 1 -16.92 -13.89 -21.77
CA MET A 1 -16.21 -12.73 -21.20
C MET A 1 -15.23 -12.24 -22.26
N SER A 2 -15.13 -10.93 -22.53
CA SER A 2 -14.24 -10.43 -23.58
C SER A 2 -12.76 -10.53 -23.19
N ARG A 3 -11.84 -10.48 -24.15
CA ARG A 3 -10.38 -10.55 -23.91
C ARG A 3 -9.94 -9.44 -22.96
N GLU A 4 -10.50 -8.24 -23.12
CA GLU A 4 -10.25 -7.06 -22.31
C GLU A 4 -10.65 -7.32 -20.86
N ALA A 5 -11.86 -7.86 -20.65
CA ALA A 5 -12.36 -8.16 -19.32
C ALA A 5 -11.49 -9.21 -18.61
N ILE A 6 -11.01 -10.23 -19.32
CA ILE A 6 -10.11 -11.26 -18.77
C ILE A 6 -8.76 -10.64 -18.36
N ALA A 7 -8.18 -9.80 -19.23
CA ALA A 7 -6.91 -9.13 -18.96
C ALA A 7 -7.00 -8.19 -17.75
N ILE A 8 -8.08 -7.40 -17.66
CA ILE A 8 -8.34 -6.51 -16.52
C ILE A 8 -8.52 -7.32 -15.24
N LEU A 9 -9.32 -8.39 -15.27
CA LEU A 9 -9.50 -9.24 -14.09
C LEU A 9 -8.18 -9.89 -13.64
N GLY A 10 -7.35 -10.33 -14.58
CA GLY A 10 -6.02 -10.86 -14.29
C GLY A 10 -5.12 -9.83 -13.61
N LEU A 11 -5.11 -8.58 -14.06
CA LEU A 11 -4.36 -7.49 -13.43
C LEU A 11 -4.87 -7.19 -12.02
N VAL A 12 -6.19 -7.19 -11.81
CA VAL A 12 -6.78 -6.99 -10.48
C VAL A 12 -6.36 -8.10 -9.53
N ILE A 13 -6.49 -9.37 -9.94
CA ILE A 13 -6.07 -10.52 -9.12
C ILE A 13 -4.58 -10.45 -8.82
N PHE A 14 -3.74 -10.15 -9.81
CA PHE A 14 -2.30 -9.96 -9.63
C PHE A 14 -2.02 -8.88 -8.59
N GLY A 15 -2.67 -7.72 -8.71
CA GLY A 15 -2.48 -6.61 -7.78
C GLY A 15 -2.86 -6.94 -6.36
N LEU A 16 -3.99 -7.60 -6.15
CA LEU A 16 -4.43 -8.00 -4.81
C LEU A 16 -3.45 -9.00 -4.17
N ILE A 17 -2.98 -9.99 -4.93
CA ILE A 17 -2.03 -11.01 -4.42
C ILE A 17 -0.67 -10.38 -4.09
N PHE A 18 -0.05 -9.68 -5.05
CA PHE A 18 1.27 -9.08 -4.84
C PHE A 18 1.24 -7.88 -3.90
N GLY A 19 0.14 -7.13 -3.90
CA GLY A 19 -0.14 -6.07 -2.95
C GLY A 19 -0.25 -6.60 -1.52
N TYR A 20 -0.82 -7.79 -1.32
CA TYR A 20 -0.90 -8.42 0.01
C TYR A 20 0.49 -8.75 0.53
N PHE A 21 1.34 -9.39 -0.29
CA PHE A 21 2.70 -9.71 0.10
C PHE A 21 3.55 -8.46 0.33
N THR A 22 3.38 -7.43 -0.50
CA THR A 22 4.10 -6.15 -0.39
C THR A 22 3.68 -5.40 0.86
N SER A 23 2.37 -5.28 1.12
CA SER A 23 1.84 -4.63 2.33
C SER A 23 2.29 -5.37 3.59
N ARG A 24 2.19 -6.71 3.60
CA ARG A 24 2.67 -7.52 4.71
C ARG A 24 4.19 -7.37 4.94
N SER A 25 4.98 -7.30 3.86
CA SER A 25 6.43 -7.08 3.95
C SER A 25 6.75 -5.70 4.52
N SER A 26 6.02 -4.67 4.08
CA SER A 26 6.12 -3.31 4.62
C SER A 26 5.80 -3.28 6.11
N GLN A 27 4.69 -3.89 6.53
CA GLN A 27 4.24 -3.93 7.92
C GLN A 27 5.19 -4.68 8.86
N LYS A 28 5.98 -5.62 8.33
CA LYS A 28 7.05 -6.30 9.10
C LYS A 28 8.25 -5.39 9.36
N ARG A 29 8.48 -4.38 8.53
CA ARG A 29 9.59 -3.42 8.68
C ARG A 29 9.15 -2.23 9.52
N GLU A 30 7.96 -1.70 9.24
CA GLU A 30 7.35 -0.58 9.92
C GLU A 30 5.89 -0.91 10.18
N ALA A 31 5.55 -1.17 11.44
CA ALA A 31 4.19 -1.52 11.82
C ALA A 31 3.25 -0.33 11.64
N ILE A 32 2.00 -0.63 11.26
CA ILE A 32 0.93 0.36 11.11
C ILE A 32 0.13 0.39 12.42
N TYR A 33 0.12 1.53 13.10
CA TYR A 33 -0.44 1.70 14.45
C TYR A 33 -1.90 2.16 14.45
N SER A 34 -2.33 2.86 13.40
CA SER A 34 -3.67 3.49 13.33
C SER A 34 -4.84 2.54 13.02
N GLY A 35 -4.59 1.23 13.06
CA GLY A 35 -5.62 0.19 13.03
C GLY A 35 -6.03 -0.30 11.63
N PRO A 36 -7.14 -1.07 11.53
CA PRO A 36 -7.49 -1.82 10.32
C PRO A 36 -7.78 -0.96 9.08
N ILE A 37 -8.35 0.24 9.26
CA ILE A 37 -8.71 1.12 8.14
C ILE A 37 -7.44 1.59 7.42
N ALA A 38 -6.43 2.02 8.16
CA ALA A 38 -5.15 2.43 7.58
C ALA A 38 -4.42 1.27 6.90
N GLN A 39 -4.49 0.06 7.47
CA GLN A 39 -3.96 -1.15 6.83
C GLN A 39 -4.65 -1.45 5.50
N VAL A 40 -5.96 -1.26 5.39
CA VAL A 40 -6.70 -1.43 4.13
C VAL A 40 -6.25 -0.42 3.08
N PHE A 41 -6.14 0.87 3.43
CA PHE A 41 -5.68 1.90 2.49
C PHE A 41 -4.23 1.67 2.03
N HIS A 42 -3.34 1.30 2.95
CA HIS A 42 -1.97 0.90 2.63
C HIS A 42 -1.94 -0.30 1.67
N TYR A 43 -2.75 -1.32 1.94
CA TYR A 43 -2.87 -2.50 1.10
C TYR A 43 -3.39 -2.18 -0.30
N LEU A 44 -4.44 -1.37 -0.43
CA LEU A 44 -4.99 -0.97 -1.72
C LEU A 44 -3.98 -0.15 -2.54
N ALA A 45 -3.29 0.80 -1.90
CA ALA A 45 -2.22 1.56 -2.54
C ALA A 45 -1.08 0.64 -2.99
N SER A 46 -0.62 -0.28 -2.13
CA SER A 46 0.40 -1.28 -2.46
C SER A 46 -0.03 -2.16 -3.65
N SER A 47 -1.29 -2.57 -3.68
CA SER A 47 -1.86 -3.39 -4.77
C SER A 47 -1.82 -2.66 -6.12
N LEU A 48 -2.19 -1.37 -6.14
CA LEU A 48 -2.08 -0.54 -7.33
C LEU A 48 -0.62 -0.34 -7.76
N LEU A 49 0.28 -0.04 -6.84
CA LEU A 49 1.70 0.16 -7.15
C LEU A 49 2.33 -1.12 -7.72
N CYS A 50 2.00 -2.29 -7.19
CA CYS A 50 2.46 -3.57 -7.73
C CYS A 50 1.96 -3.87 -9.15
N THR A 51 0.86 -3.26 -9.58
CA THR A 51 0.27 -3.50 -10.91
C THR A 51 0.73 -2.53 -11.98
N LEU A 52 1.47 -1.48 -11.66
CA LEU A 52 1.87 -0.46 -12.66
C LEU A 52 2.60 -1.07 -13.85
N THR A 53 3.69 -1.81 -13.59
CA THR A 53 4.49 -2.44 -14.65
C THR A 53 3.69 -3.52 -15.41
N PRO A 54 3.01 -4.47 -14.75
CA PRO A 54 2.10 -5.39 -15.43
C PRO A 54 1.04 -4.69 -16.29
N THR A 55 0.46 -3.60 -15.81
CA THR A 55 -0.55 -2.83 -16.56
C THR A 55 0.03 -2.27 -17.84
N ILE A 56 1.24 -1.70 -17.81
CA ILE A 56 1.90 -1.20 -19.04
C ILE A 56 2.11 -2.35 -20.02
N LEU A 57 2.67 -3.48 -19.56
CA LEU A 57 2.94 -4.65 -20.42
C LEU A 57 1.67 -5.23 -21.02
N VAL A 58 0.63 -5.45 -20.22
CA VAL A 58 -0.67 -5.98 -20.68
C VAL A 58 -1.35 -4.99 -21.61
N SER A 59 -1.31 -3.70 -21.32
CA SER A 59 -1.89 -2.67 -22.18
C SER A 59 -1.23 -2.63 -23.56
N VAL A 60 0.09 -2.75 -23.63
CA VAL A 60 0.83 -2.74 -24.90
C VAL A 60 0.67 -4.06 -25.67
N ILE A 61 0.90 -5.19 -25.01
CA ILE A 61 1.04 -6.50 -25.67
C ILE A 61 -0.31 -7.19 -25.86
N VAL A 62 -1.21 -7.09 -24.89
CA VAL A 62 -2.50 -7.81 -24.92
C VAL A 62 -3.59 -6.92 -25.50
N LEU A 63 -3.70 -5.68 -25.01
CA LEU A 63 -4.79 -4.78 -25.38
C LEU A 63 -4.47 -3.90 -26.61
N HIS A 64 -3.22 -3.88 -27.06
CA HIS A 64 -2.77 -3.14 -28.25
C HIS A 64 -3.13 -1.64 -28.22
N VAL A 65 -3.27 -1.02 -27.04
CA VAL A 65 -3.65 0.40 -26.89
C VAL A 65 -2.50 1.37 -27.18
N GLY A 66 -1.28 0.87 -27.40
CA GLY A 66 -0.09 1.67 -27.69
C GLY A 66 0.64 2.17 -26.44
N PHE A 67 1.95 2.41 -26.57
CA PHE A 67 2.84 2.68 -25.44
C PHE A 67 2.49 3.97 -24.68
N ILE A 68 2.26 5.07 -25.39
CA ILE A 68 1.96 6.37 -24.75
C ILE A 68 0.67 6.27 -23.92
N ARG A 69 -0.39 5.65 -24.45
CA ARG A 69 -1.64 5.45 -23.70
C ARG A 69 -1.45 4.54 -22.50
N ALA A 70 -0.67 3.46 -22.65
CA ALA A 70 -0.36 2.55 -21.53
C ALA A 70 0.38 3.28 -20.38
N VAL A 71 1.33 4.16 -20.71
CA VAL A 71 2.03 4.98 -19.71
C VAL A 71 1.08 5.97 -19.03
N LEU A 72 0.17 6.61 -19.77
CA LEU A 72 -0.82 7.53 -19.18
C LEU A 72 -1.79 6.80 -18.24
N ILE A 73 -2.20 5.58 -18.58
CA ILE A 73 -3.02 4.73 -17.69
C ILE A 73 -2.24 4.42 -16.41
N ALA A 74 -0.97 4.00 -16.52
CA ALA A 74 -0.14 3.73 -15.36
C ALA A 74 0.10 4.97 -14.49
N LEU A 75 0.27 6.15 -15.11
CA LEU A 75 0.39 7.42 -14.39
C LEU A 75 -0.90 7.76 -13.62
N ALA A 76 -2.08 7.56 -14.23
CA ALA A 76 -3.35 7.75 -13.55
C ALA A 76 -3.52 6.79 -12.36
N MET A 77 -3.12 5.52 -12.52
CA MET A 77 -3.11 4.54 -11.43
C MET A 77 -2.13 4.91 -10.31
N PHE A 78 -0.95 5.44 -10.65
CA PHE A 78 0.03 5.91 -9.68
C PHE A 78 -0.53 7.08 -8.87
N ILE A 79 -1.16 8.07 -9.51
CA ILE A 79 -1.82 9.18 -8.83
C ILE A 79 -2.94 8.66 -7.91
N LEU A 80 -3.74 7.71 -8.38
CA LEU A 80 -4.77 7.09 -7.55
C LEU A 80 -4.18 6.37 -6.32
N ALA A 81 -3.06 5.67 -6.47
CA ALA A 81 -2.36 5.06 -5.35
C ALA A 81 -1.88 6.11 -4.33
N LEU A 82 -1.37 7.26 -4.79
CA LEU A 82 -1.00 8.37 -3.91
C LEU A 82 -2.21 8.93 -3.16
N ILE A 83 -3.36 9.08 -3.84
CA ILE A 83 -4.60 9.52 -3.20
C ILE A 83 -5.04 8.51 -2.13
N LEU A 84 -4.94 7.21 -2.39
CA LEU A 84 -5.25 6.17 -1.39
C LEU A 84 -4.28 6.16 -0.21
N LEU A 85 -3.04 6.62 -0.39
CA LEU A 85 -2.11 6.81 0.73
C LEU A 85 -2.46 8.01 1.61
N LEU A 86 -3.27 8.98 1.15
CA LEU A 86 -3.65 10.13 1.98
C LEU A 86 -4.46 9.73 3.22
N PRO A 87 -5.56 8.94 3.12
CA PRO A 87 -6.24 8.44 4.32
C PRO A 87 -5.33 7.62 5.24
N TYR A 88 -4.44 6.78 4.67
CA TYR A 88 -3.44 6.05 5.45
C TYR A 88 -2.55 7.02 6.25
N ALA A 89 -1.97 8.02 5.59
CA ALA A 89 -1.08 8.99 6.22
C ALA A 89 -1.79 9.85 7.28
N LEU A 90 -3.04 10.26 7.02
CA LEU A 90 -3.84 11.05 7.96
C LEU A 90 -4.18 10.27 9.24
N LEU A 91 -4.42 8.97 9.12
CA LEU A 91 -4.71 8.10 10.26
C LEU A 91 -3.42 7.72 11.01
N GLU A 92 -2.35 7.44 10.28
CA GLU A 92 -1.10 6.94 10.85
C GLU A 92 -0.30 8.03 11.58
N LYS A 93 -0.29 9.26 11.05
CA LYS A 93 0.43 10.39 11.65
C LYS A 93 0.14 10.59 13.15
N PRO A 94 -1.12 10.75 13.61
CA PRO A 94 -1.38 10.93 15.04
C PRO A 94 -0.99 9.72 15.89
N ALA A 95 -1.14 8.50 15.34
CA ALA A 95 -0.77 7.27 16.06
C ALA A 95 0.75 7.16 16.28
N ILE A 96 1.55 7.61 15.29
CA ILE A 96 3.01 7.72 15.43
C ILE A 96 3.35 8.78 16.49
N GLU A 97 2.78 9.98 16.39
CA GLU A 97 3.06 11.08 17.32
C GLU A 97 2.71 10.71 18.78
N ASP A 98 1.61 10.00 19.00
CA ASP A 98 1.21 9.57 20.34
C ASP A 98 2.13 8.50 20.92
N ARG A 99 2.75 7.68 20.06
CA ARG A 99 3.75 6.70 20.47
C ARG A 99 5.09 7.36 20.75
N GLU A 100 5.53 8.29 19.92
CA GLU A 100 6.76 9.07 20.17
C GLU A 100 6.65 9.81 21.52
N LYS A 101 5.49 10.40 21.82
CA LYS A 101 5.22 11.00 23.15
C LYS A 101 5.19 10.00 24.31
N GLN A 102 5.02 8.70 24.06
CA GLN A 102 5.12 7.66 25.09
C GLN A 102 6.57 7.27 25.30
N ASP A 103 7.32 7.08 24.22
CA ASP A 103 8.75 6.76 24.24
C ASP A 103 9.57 7.92 24.87
N ASP A 104 9.14 9.17 24.70
CA ASP A 104 9.78 10.36 25.28
C ASP A 104 9.49 10.60 26.77
N ARG A 105 8.57 9.87 27.42
CA ARG A 105 8.22 10.11 28.85
C ARG A 105 9.33 9.74 29.83
N GLY A 106 10.45 9.22 29.34
CA GLY A 106 11.55 8.73 30.14
C GLY A 106 11.22 7.41 30.83
N TRP A 107 12.25 6.67 31.22
CA TRP A 107 12.08 5.36 31.84
C TRP A 107 11.54 5.52 33.27
N THR A 108 10.34 5.01 33.53
CA THR A 108 9.78 4.99 34.88
C THR A 108 10.32 3.82 35.68
N ARG A 109 10.16 3.87 37.01
CA ARG A 109 10.52 2.75 37.89
C ARG A 109 9.71 1.50 37.54
N GLU A 110 8.46 1.67 37.14
CA GLU A 110 7.59 0.59 36.67
C GLU A 110 8.11 -0.04 35.36
N ASP A 111 8.60 0.78 34.41
CA ASP A 111 9.18 0.28 33.15
C ASP A 111 10.43 -0.57 33.40
N ALA A 112 11.30 -0.13 34.31
CA ALA A 112 12.49 -0.88 34.69
C ALA A 112 12.13 -2.25 35.29
N ILE A 113 11.15 -2.29 36.21
CA ILE A 113 10.67 -3.54 36.82
C ILE A 113 10.00 -4.46 35.78
N SER A 114 9.25 -3.91 34.84
CA SER A 114 8.53 -4.69 33.82
C SER A 114 9.45 -5.24 32.71
N SER A 115 10.57 -4.57 32.46
CA SER A 115 11.53 -4.94 31.41
C SER A 115 12.39 -6.17 31.73
N GLY A 116 12.40 -6.62 33.00
CA GLY A 116 13.18 -7.79 33.43
C GLY A 116 14.70 -7.60 33.37
N LEU A 117 15.16 -6.35 33.31
CA LEU A 117 16.56 -5.94 33.48
C LEU A 117 16.94 -5.79 34.96
#